data_AF-A0A395NID6-F1
#
_entry.id   AF-A0A395NID6-F1
#
_cell.length_a   1.000
_cell.length_b   1.000
_cell.length_c   1.000
_cell.angle_alpha   90.00
_cell.angle_beta   90.00
_cell.angle_gamma   90.00
#
_symmetry.space_group_name_H-M   'P 1'
#
loop_
_entity.id
_entity.type
_entity.pdbx_description
1 polymer ?
#
loop_
_entity_poly.entity_id
_entity_poly.type
_entity_poly.pdbx_seq_one_letter_code
_entity_poly.pdbx_strand_id
1 'polypeptide(L)'
;MNAEVELSNPKKSTESVSWDKKQAQPPTNHVENIIMVQAGDMKLTGESEEVSFTNEEAARVKRKIDFIILPLLCGCYIFSFLDKTLINYSSIFGMKQALNLQGSDYSWLGSIFYIGYMIGSIVWAKLVHQWPHHTGKLIAAAVFSWSTIVLLTRIMVARFFLGLVESVIGPVFVIVTGNWWTRPEQAFRTAFWLGGTPIGNFFGGIISYGLGSIQNSPISTWKIFFLFFGSLSFVFAIVLACFMPDNHSNARWLTEREKEVAINRVRENQTVSTDNQWKWPQFWEALKDPQTAFFFITAVHTMSFTLSTGLMASNYAGNTKKSTASGIIFAGWAAGLIAGPQFFLESQAPVYELAFRMLMGCYALMIIVPILQYLWYRYENKRRDYQLTVTGEEAAQIAMMEFSDKTDFERWQTFRYTL
;
A
#
# COMPACT_ATOMS: atom_id res chain seq x y z
N MET A 1 -56.88 19.97 -49.14
CA MET A 1 -55.94 19.05 -49.81
C MET A 1 -54.71 19.86 -50.17
N ASN A 2 -53.61 19.59 -49.45
CA ASN A 2 -52.21 20.03 -49.63
C ASN A 2 -51.92 21.45 -50.15
N ALA A 3 -51.31 22.27 -49.30
CA ALA A 3 -50.46 23.38 -49.71
C ALA A 3 -49.04 23.11 -49.17
N GLU A 4 -48.13 22.80 -50.07
CA GLU A 4 -46.69 22.68 -49.85
C GLU A 4 -46.09 24.04 -49.49
N VAL A 5 -45.22 24.06 -48.48
CA VAL A 5 -44.35 25.20 -48.18
C VAL A 5 -42.90 24.71 -48.26
N GLU A 6 -42.19 25.19 -49.27
CA GLU A 6 -40.75 25.05 -49.46
C GLU A 6 -39.99 25.65 -48.27
N LEU A 7 -39.14 24.84 -47.62
CA LEU A 7 -38.15 25.32 -46.65
C LEU A 7 -36.80 25.50 -47.36
N SER A 8 -36.45 26.77 -47.56
CA SER A 8 -35.17 27.22 -48.08
C SER A 8 -34.05 27.07 -47.04
N ASN A 9 -32.90 26.65 -47.52
CA ASN A 9 -31.67 26.39 -46.79
C ASN A 9 -30.79 27.65 -46.72
N PRO A 10 -30.30 28.11 -45.54
CA PRO A 10 -29.17 29.01 -45.48
C PRO A 10 -27.91 28.34 -44.92
N LYS A 11 -26.93 28.30 -45.82
CA LYS A 11 -25.49 28.06 -45.67
C LYS A 11 -24.89 28.35 -44.29
N LYS A 12 -24.08 27.38 -43.81
CA LYS A 12 -23.06 27.52 -42.77
C LYS A 12 -22.02 28.59 -43.18
N SER A 13 -21.88 29.66 -42.39
CA SER A 13 -20.69 30.49 -42.37
C SER A 13 -19.75 30.03 -41.25
N THR A 14 -18.60 29.48 -41.61
CA THR A 14 -17.47 29.25 -40.72
C THR A 14 -16.71 30.57 -40.54
N GLU A 15 -16.91 31.26 -39.42
CA GLU A 15 -16.00 32.31 -38.96
C GLU A 15 -14.99 31.72 -37.96
N SER A 16 -13.71 31.75 -38.34
CA SER A 16 -12.59 31.36 -37.51
C SER A 16 -12.26 32.47 -36.50
N VAL A 17 -12.50 32.22 -35.22
CA VAL A 17 -12.10 33.11 -34.13
C VAL A 17 -10.59 32.97 -33.88
N SER A 18 -9.81 33.98 -34.25
CA SER A 18 -8.39 34.09 -33.93
C SER A 18 -8.21 34.70 -32.53
N TRP A 19 -7.51 33.99 -31.64
CA TRP A 19 -7.16 34.50 -30.31
C TRP A 19 -5.95 35.43 -30.39
N ASP A 20 -6.19 36.75 -30.35
CA ASP A 20 -5.16 37.76 -30.16
C ASP A 20 -4.65 37.75 -28.71
N LYS A 21 -3.42 37.29 -28.51
CA LYS A 21 -2.69 37.41 -27.24
C LYS A 21 -2.17 38.84 -27.08
N LYS A 22 -2.95 39.72 -26.44
CA LYS A 22 -2.42 40.91 -25.74
C LYS A 22 -3.48 41.50 -24.81
N GLN A 23 -3.06 41.72 -23.55
CA GLN A 23 -3.68 42.52 -22.49
C GLN A 23 -4.83 41.89 -21.69
N ALA A 24 -4.47 41.27 -20.56
CA ALA A 24 -5.28 41.31 -19.33
C ALA A 24 -4.31 41.25 -18.13
N GLN A 25 -4.12 42.38 -17.45
CA GLN A 25 -3.45 42.45 -16.15
C GLN A 25 -4.47 42.12 -15.04
N PRO A 26 -4.14 41.30 -14.03
CA PRO A 26 -5.00 41.13 -12.87
C PRO A 26 -4.85 42.31 -11.89
N PRO A 27 -5.92 42.69 -11.17
CA PRO A 27 -5.89 43.81 -10.25
C PRO A 27 -5.02 43.50 -9.02
N THR A 28 -4.00 44.33 -8.82
CA THR A 28 -3.21 44.43 -7.59
C THR A 28 -4.00 45.19 -6.53
N ASN A 29 -4.31 44.55 -5.39
CA ASN A 29 -4.12 45.07 -4.03
C ASN A 29 -4.94 44.30 -2.99
N HIS A 30 -4.30 44.05 -1.84
CA HIS A 30 -4.82 43.50 -0.59
C HIS A 30 -4.95 41.98 -0.50
N VAL A 31 -3.91 41.29 -0.02
CA VAL A 31 -3.75 40.85 1.38
C VAL A 31 -2.26 40.50 1.57
N GLU A 32 -1.42 41.51 1.71
CA GLU A 32 -0.09 41.36 2.31
C GLU A 32 -0.26 41.40 3.84
N ASN A 33 0.50 40.54 4.52
CA ASN A 33 0.58 40.33 5.96
C ASN A 33 -0.41 39.32 6.53
N ILE A 34 0.09 38.10 6.79
CA ILE A 34 0.11 37.51 8.15
C ILE A 34 1.00 36.24 8.12
N ILE A 35 1.96 36.20 9.06
CA ILE A 35 2.90 35.12 9.46
C ILE A 35 4.15 34.85 8.61
N MET A 36 5.16 35.69 8.81
CA MET A 36 6.56 35.25 8.82
C MET A 36 6.88 34.61 10.18
N VAL A 37 7.10 33.28 10.24
CA VAL A 37 7.90 32.64 11.31
C VAL A 37 8.71 31.48 10.71
N GLN A 38 10.03 31.69 10.74
CA GLN A 38 11.18 30.82 10.43
C GLN A 38 10.91 29.39 9.91
N ALA A 39 11.01 29.26 8.58
CA ALA A 39 11.41 28.03 7.90
C ALA A 39 12.94 28.04 7.71
N GLY A 40 13.62 27.01 8.23
CA GLY A 40 14.92 26.60 7.72
C GLY A 40 14.72 25.93 6.36
N ASP A 41 14.73 26.76 5.32
CA ASP A 41 14.98 26.50 3.90
C ASP A 41 14.45 25.20 3.26
N MET A 42 13.18 25.26 2.84
CA MET A 42 12.81 24.86 1.48
C MET A 42 11.65 25.75 1.01
N LYS A 43 11.98 26.90 0.40
CA LYS A 43 11.01 27.74 -0.32
C LYS A 43 10.62 27.04 -1.62
N LEU A 44 9.44 26.42 -1.63
CA LEU A 44 8.67 26.25 -2.87
C LEU A 44 7.96 27.57 -3.17
N THR A 45 8.71 28.54 -3.64
CA THR A 45 8.18 29.74 -4.29
C THR A 45 9.04 30.03 -5.51
N GLY A 46 8.50 29.66 -6.65
CA GLY A 46 8.93 30.04 -7.99
C GLY A 46 7.88 29.43 -8.89
N GLU A 47 7.34 30.22 -9.82
CA GLU A 47 6.57 29.70 -10.96
C GLU A 47 7.24 28.40 -11.39
N SER A 48 6.56 27.26 -11.20
CA SER A 48 7.21 25.99 -11.46
C SER A 48 7.40 25.91 -12.96
N GLU A 49 8.60 26.25 -13.42
CA GLU A 49 9.09 25.83 -14.72
C GLU A 49 8.78 24.32 -14.77
N GLU A 50 7.83 23.95 -15.64
CA GLU A 50 7.70 22.56 -16.03
C GLU A 50 9.08 22.18 -16.57
N VAL A 51 9.83 21.46 -15.74
CA VAL A 51 11.12 20.93 -16.16
C VAL A 51 10.82 20.00 -17.31
N SER A 52 10.99 20.48 -18.54
CA SER A 52 10.80 19.65 -19.71
C SER A 52 11.85 18.53 -19.65
N PHE A 53 11.38 17.31 -19.56
CA PHE A 53 12.21 16.11 -19.65
C PHE A 53 11.71 15.28 -20.83
N THR A 54 12.63 14.62 -21.51
CA THR A 54 12.25 13.75 -22.61
C THR A 54 11.67 12.44 -22.07
N ASN A 55 10.79 11.80 -22.85
CA ASN A 55 10.26 10.47 -22.49
C ASN A 55 11.38 9.43 -22.28
N GLU A 56 12.53 9.60 -22.96
CA GLU A 56 13.71 8.75 -22.81
C GLU A 56 14.40 8.95 -21.47
N GLU A 57 14.57 10.19 -21.02
CA GLU A 57 15.12 10.52 -19.69
C GLU A 57 14.24 9.95 -18.58
N ALA A 58 12.93 10.14 -18.67
CA ALA A 58 11.97 9.56 -17.73
C ALA A 58 12.07 8.03 -17.65
N ALA A 59 12.18 7.36 -18.81
CA ALA A 59 12.30 5.90 -18.88
C ALA A 59 13.63 5.39 -18.32
N ARG A 60 14.73 6.15 -18.46
CA ARG A 60 16.04 5.80 -17.89
C ARG A 60 16.02 5.90 -16.36
N VAL A 61 15.50 7.02 -15.83
CA VAL A 61 15.37 7.23 -14.38
C VAL A 61 14.46 6.17 -13.77
N LYS A 62 13.32 5.88 -14.41
CA LYS A 62 12.41 4.81 -13.99
C LYS A 62 13.11 3.46 -13.89
N ARG A 63 13.86 3.04 -14.92
CA ARG A 63 14.58 1.76 -14.90
C ARG A 63 15.58 1.71 -13.74
N LYS A 64 16.29 2.81 -13.47
CA LYS A 64 17.24 2.90 -12.37
C LYS A 64 16.55 2.76 -11.00
N ILE A 65 15.40 3.43 -10.81
CA ILE A 65 14.55 3.27 -9.62
C ILE A 65 14.10 1.80 -9.48
N ASP A 66 13.59 1.21 -10.57
CA ASP A 66 13.14 -0.19 -10.59
C ASP A 66 14.29 -1.15 -10.20
N PHE A 67 15.50 -0.99 -10.74
CA PHE A 67 16.64 -1.88 -10.44
C PHE A 67 17.18 -1.79 -9.01
N ILE A 68 16.91 -0.69 -8.29
CA ILE A 68 17.45 -0.47 -6.95
C ILE A 68 16.39 -0.70 -5.89
N ILE A 69 15.24 -0.01 -5.98
CA ILE A 69 14.22 -0.05 -4.93
C ILE A 69 13.44 -1.35 -4.99
N LEU A 70 13.10 -1.84 -6.19
CA LEU A 70 12.23 -3.00 -6.32
C LEU A 70 12.84 -4.28 -5.74
N PRO A 71 14.13 -4.63 -5.97
CA PRO A 71 14.77 -5.76 -5.32
C PRO A 71 14.84 -5.64 -3.79
N LEU A 72 15.02 -4.43 -3.25
CA LEU A 72 15.01 -4.19 -1.80
C LEU A 72 13.63 -4.49 -1.21
N LEU A 73 12.56 -4.01 -1.85
CA LEU A 73 11.19 -4.31 -1.42
C LEU A 73 10.87 -5.81 -1.55
N CYS A 74 11.24 -6.44 -2.67
CA CYS A 74 11.10 -7.89 -2.84
C CYS A 74 11.82 -8.68 -1.75
N GLY A 75 13.07 -8.31 -1.44
CA GLY A 75 13.87 -8.95 -0.39
C GLY A 75 13.19 -8.87 0.97
N CYS A 76 12.69 -7.69 1.36
CA CYS A 76 11.92 -7.53 2.61
C CYS A 76 10.72 -8.49 2.66
N TYR A 77 9.99 -8.61 1.56
CA TYR A 77 8.81 -9.48 1.48
C TYR A 77 9.18 -10.97 1.53
N ILE A 78 10.28 -11.37 0.87
CA ILE A 78 10.85 -12.72 0.93
C ILE A 78 11.19 -13.09 2.38
N PHE A 79 11.99 -12.26 3.06
CA PHE A 79 12.43 -12.53 4.43
C PHE A 79 11.28 -12.54 5.43
N SER A 80 10.34 -11.61 5.29
CA SER A 80 9.12 -11.57 6.08
C SER A 80 8.28 -12.85 5.96
N PHE A 81 8.09 -13.36 4.75
CA PHE A 81 7.33 -14.60 4.58
C PHE A 81 8.08 -15.84 5.03
N LEU A 82 9.40 -15.90 4.79
CA LEU A 82 10.26 -16.94 5.34
C LEU A 82 10.10 -17.03 6.86
N ASP A 83 10.17 -15.89 7.55
CA ASP A 83 10.06 -15.81 9.01
C ASP A 83 8.69 -16.27 9.54
N LYS A 84 7.60 -16.01 8.80
CA LYS A 84 6.27 -16.56 9.13
C LYS A 84 6.21 -18.08 8.97
N THR A 85 6.82 -18.60 7.90
CA THR A 85 6.83 -20.05 7.63
C THR A 85 7.76 -20.85 8.55
N LEU A 86 8.66 -20.19 9.28
CA LEU A 86 9.55 -20.83 10.25
C LEU A 86 8.82 -21.70 11.27
N ILE A 87 7.64 -21.27 11.74
CA ILE A 87 6.85 -22.07 12.69
C ILE A 87 6.43 -23.41 12.05
N ASN A 88 6.04 -23.37 10.77
CA ASN A 88 5.62 -24.57 10.05
C ASN A 88 6.80 -25.53 9.87
N TYR A 89 7.97 -25.03 9.45
CA TYR A 89 9.18 -25.85 9.34
C TYR A 89 9.62 -26.42 10.69
N SER A 90 9.75 -25.58 11.70
CA SER A 90 10.17 -25.98 13.04
C SER A 90 9.20 -26.95 13.72
N SER A 91 7.90 -26.88 13.40
CA SER A 91 6.90 -27.81 13.93
C SER A 91 7.14 -29.27 13.53
N ILE A 92 7.72 -29.50 12.34
CA ILE A 92 8.06 -30.84 11.83
C ILE A 92 9.25 -31.42 12.61
N PHE A 93 10.17 -30.56 13.05
CA PHE A 93 11.41 -30.94 13.75
C PHE A 93 11.30 -30.88 15.27
N GLY A 94 10.15 -31.30 15.82
CA GLY A 94 9.99 -31.55 17.25
C GLY A 94 9.72 -30.31 18.12
N MET A 95 9.47 -29.13 17.54
CA MET A 95 9.18 -27.90 18.32
C MET A 95 7.95 -28.07 19.23
N LYS A 96 6.89 -28.73 18.74
CA LYS A 96 5.65 -28.93 19.51
C LYS A 96 5.90 -29.73 20.79
N GLN A 97 6.67 -30.82 20.67
CA GLN A 97 7.07 -31.67 21.79
C GLN A 97 8.03 -30.94 22.73
N ALA A 98 9.01 -30.21 22.19
CA ALA A 98 10.01 -29.49 22.98
C ALA A 98 9.42 -28.35 23.83
N LEU A 99 8.30 -27.77 23.38
CA LEU A 99 7.60 -26.68 24.07
C LEU A 99 6.34 -27.14 24.81
N ASN A 100 6.04 -28.44 24.80
CA ASN A 100 4.85 -29.04 25.41
C ASN A 100 3.55 -28.31 25.01
N LEU A 101 3.42 -27.95 23.73
CA LEU A 101 2.23 -27.28 23.20
C LEU A 101 1.07 -28.28 23.13
N GLN A 102 -0.07 -27.96 23.77
CA GLN A 102 -1.24 -28.85 23.81
C GLN A 102 -2.42 -28.23 23.06
N GLY A 103 -3.21 -29.08 22.38
CA GLY A 103 -4.43 -28.67 21.67
C GLY A 103 -4.24 -27.46 20.74
N SER A 104 -4.90 -26.35 21.08
CA SER A 104 -4.94 -25.11 20.28
C SER A 104 -3.75 -24.16 20.49
N ASP A 105 -2.80 -24.49 21.37
CA ASP A 105 -1.64 -23.63 21.67
C ASP A 105 -0.81 -23.32 20.41
N TYR A 106 -0.63 -24.30 19.53
CA TYR A 106 0.09 -24.12 18.26
C TYR A 106 -0.61 -23.11 17.34
N SER A 107 -1.94 -23.19 17.26
CA SER A 107 -2.75 -22.26 16.47
C SER A 107 -2.68 -20.85 17.07
N TRP A 108 -2.75 -20.72 18.40
CA TRP A 108 -2.61 -19.44 19.10
C TRP A 108 -1.21 -18.81 18.95
N LEU A 109 -0.15 -19.63 18.88
CA LEU A 109 1.21 -19.17 18.63
C LEU A 109 1.35 -18.52 17.24
N GLY A 110 0.61 -19.01 16.24
CA GLY A 110 0.46 -18.34 14.94
C GLY A 110 -0.42 -17.10 15.02
N SER A 111 -1.57 -17.17 15.71
CA SER A 111 -2.54 -16.07 15.76
C SER A 111 -2.06 -14.82 16.48
N ILE A 112 -1.28 -14.96 17.58
CA ILE A 112 -0.81 -13.80 18.37
C ILE A 112 0.08 -12.85 17.56
N PHE A 113 0.82 -13.39 16.59
CA PHE A 113 1.59 -12.61 15.63
C PHE A 113 0.68 -11.67 14.82
N TYR A 114 -0.43 -12.19 14.29
CA TYR A 114 -1.36 -11.42 13.48
C TYR A 114 -2.14 -10.37 14.28
N ILE A 115 -2.37 -10.60 15.58
CA ILE A 115 -2.91 -9.58 16.48
C ILE A 115 -1.92 -8.40 16.60
N GLY A 116 -0.64 -8.69 16.82
CA GLY A 116 0.41 -7.66 16.81
C GLY A 116 0.49 -6.95 15.46
N TYR A 117 0.36 -7.70 14.36
CA TYR A 117 0.39 -7.17 13.01
C TYR A 117 -0.73 -6.16 12.73
N MET A 118 -1.94 -6.44 13.20
CA MET A 118 -3.10 -5.55 13.06
C MET A 118 -2.91 -4.23 13.82
N ILE A 119 -2.35 -4.27 15.03
CA ILE A 119 -2.07 -3.05 15.80
C ILE A 119 -0.94 -2.27 15.14
N GLY A 120 0.14 -2.97 14.77
CA GLY A 120 1.31 -2.34 14.19
C GLY A 120 1.05 -1.70 12.83
N SER A 121 0.16 -2.24 11.99
CA SER A 121 -0.13 -1.67 10.66
C SER A 121 -0.63 -0.22 10.76
N ILE A 122 -1.48 0.08 11.75
CA ILE A 122 -1.99 1.44 12.00
C ILE A 122 -0.89 2.33 12.59
N VAL A 123 -0.07 1.79 13.50
CA VAL A 123 1.03 2.53 14.14
C VAL A 123 2.08 2.94 13.11
N TRP A 124 2.54 2.02 12.26
CA TRP A 124 3.53 2.30 11.22
C TRP A 124 3.00 3.22 10.14
N ALA A 125 1.74 3.05 9.73
CA ALA A 125 1.06 3.98 8.83
C ALA A 125 1.16 5.42 9.37
N LYS A 126 0.77 5.63 10.63
CA LYS A 126 0.84 6.94 11.29
C LYS A 126 2.27 7.47 11.39
N LEU A 127 3.24 6.64 11.80
CA LEU A 127 4.65 7.05 11.95
C LEU A 127 5.26 7.52 10.64
N VAL A 128 5.02 6.80 9.54
CA VAL A 128 5.56 7.18 8.22
C VAL A 128 4.91 8.46 7.68
N HIS A 129 3.62 8.68 7.96
CA HIS A 129 2.98 9.96 7.61
C HIS A 129 3.52 11.14 8.40
N GLN A 130 3.85 10.96 9.67
CA GLN A 130 4.40 12.02 10.50
C GLN A 130 5.87 12.30 10.19
N TRP A 131 6.62 11.27 9.81
CA TRP A 131 8.05 11.36 9.49
C TRP A 131 8.38 10.87 8.07
N PRO A 132 7.81 11.50 7.02
CA PRO A 132 8.01 11.05 5.63
C PRO A 132 9.48 11.16 5.20
N HIS A 133 10.24 12.09 5.78
CA HIS A 133 11.66 12.29 5.52
C HIS A 133 12.57 11.15 6.00
N HIS A 134 12.08 10.20 6.79
CA HIS A 134 12.88 9.13 7.40
C HIS A 134 12.32 7.74 7.08
N THR A 135 11.52 7.61 6.00
CA THR A 135 10.83 6.37 5.65
C THR A 135 11.77 5.18 5.48
N GLY A 136 12.92 5.37 4.81
CA GLY A 136 13.90 4.31 4.58
C GLY A 136 14.54 3.80 5.87
N LYS A 137 14.94 4.72 6.76
CA LYS A 137 15.47 4.40 8.09
C LYS A 137 14.45 3.69 8.98
N LEU A 138 13.18 4.08 8.92
CA LEU A 138 12.11 3.41 9.67
C LEU A 138 11.93 1.96 9.20
N ILE A 139 11.94 1.72 7.88
CA ILE A 139 11.90 0.36 7.32
C ILE A 139 13.11 -0.44 7.78
N ALA A 140 14.32 0.08 7.62
CA ALA A 140 15.55 -0.61 8.02
C ALA A 140 15.59 -0.91 9.54
N ALA A 141 15.17 0.04 10.38
CA ALA A 141 15.09 -0.15 11.83
C ALA A 141 14.06 -1.23 12.21
N ALA A 142 12.93 -1.30 11.50
CA ALA A 142 11.93 -2.33 11.71
C ALA A 142 12.44 -3.71 11.27
N VAL A 143 13.09 -3.82 10.11
CA VAL A 143 13.72 -5.09 9.66
C VAL A 143 14.79 -5.57 10.64
N PHE A 144 15.62 -4.65 11.12
CA PHE A 144 16.65 -4.95 12.11
C PHE A 144 16.05 -5.43 13.44
N SER A 145 15.00 -4.75 13.91
CA SER A 145 14.30 -5.10 15.14
C SER A 145 13.60 -6.46 15.03
N TRP A 146 12.92 -6.74 13.91
CA TRP A 146 12.30 -8.06 13.70
C TRP A 146 13.36 -9.16 13.68
N SER A 147 14.51 -8.90 13.04
CA SER A 147 15.53 -9.95 12.83
C SER A 147 16.16 -10.30 14.17
N THR A 148 16.38 -9.29 15.00
CA THR A 148 16.83 -9.43 16.38
C THR A 148 15.80 -10.22 17.22
N ILE A 149 14.50 -9.93 17.07
CA ILE A 149 13.44 -10.66 17.79
C ILE A 149 13.40 -12.13 17.38
N VAL A 150 13.54 -12.45 16.09
CA VAL A 150 13.61 -13.84 15.59
C VAL A 150 14.79 -14.59 16.21
N LEU A 151 15.96 -13.95 16.30
CA LEU A 151 17.16 -14.54 16.91
C LEU A 151 17.00 -14.81 18.42
N LEU A 152 16.18 -14.01 19.13
CA LEU A 152 16.03 -14.09 20.58
C LEU A 152 15.12 -15.23 21.09
N THR A 153 14.56 -16.07 20.21
CA THR A 153 13.88 -17.36 20.51
C THR A 153 12.96 -17.40 21.77
N ARG A 154 12.20 -16.33 22.06
CA ARG A 154 11.21 -16.29 23.16
C ARG A 154 9.76 -16.30 22.64
N ILE A 155 8.88 -17.10 23.25
CA ILE A 155 7.92 -17.92 22.48
C ILE A 155 6.57 -17.24 22.17
N MET A 156 6.07 -16.31 22.99
CA MET A 156 4.76 -15.68 22.76
C MET A 156 4.81 -14.15 22.75
N VAL A 157 5.34 -13.54 23.82
CA VAL A 157 5.48 -12.07 23.91
C VAL A 157 6.35 -11.56 22.76
N ALA A 158 7.45 -12.25 22.45
CA ALA A 158 8.29 -11.86 21.33
C ALA A 158 7.57 -12.01 19.98
N ARG A 159 6.59 -12.93 19.84
CA ARG A 159 5.80 -13.06 18.60
C ARG A 159 4.78 -11.96 18.41
N PHE A 160 4.16 -11.50 19.49
CA PHE A 160 3.32 -10.31 19.45
C PHE A 160 4.13 -9.10 18.95
N PHE A 161 5.29 -8.85 19.57
CA PHE A 161 6.17 -7.75 19.17
C PHE A 161 6.76 -7.95 17.77
N LEU A 162 7.05 -9.19 17.38
CA LEU A 162 7.46 -9.52 16.01
C LEU A 162 6.38 -9.10 15.01
N GLY A 163 5.12 -9.47 15.25
CA GLY A 163 3.99 -9.05 14.43
C GLY A 163 3.84 -7.53 14.36
N LEU A 164 3.97 -6.85 15.52
CA LEU A 164 3.91 -5.40 15.59
C LEU A 164 5.00 -4.74 14.75
N VAL A 165 6.23 -5.22 14.80
CA VAL A 165 7.34 -4.66 14.02
C VAL A 165 7.24 -5.02 12.53
N GLU A 166 6.91 -6.27 12.21
CA GLU A 166 6.86 -6.79 10.84
C GLU A 166 5.68 -6.24 10.02
N SER A 167 4.67 -5.70 10.69
CA SER A 167 3.56 -4.99 10.03
C SER A 167 3.96 -3.72 9.28
N VAL A 168 5.19 -3.22 9.46
CA VAL A 168 5.72 -2.10 8.68
C VAL A 168 5.59 -2.34 7.17
N ILE A 169 5.79 -3.58 6.71
CA ILE A 169 5.92 -3.89 5.29
C ILE A 169 4.67 -3.50 4.53
N GLY A 170 3.49 -3.80 5.07
CA GLY A 170 2.24 -3.64 4.36
C GLY A 170 1.92 -2.19 3.96
N PRO A 171 1.51 -1.34 4.91
CA PRO A 171 1.12 0.04 4.65
C PRO A 171 2.29 0.90 4.15
N VAL A 172 3.51 0.68 4.66
CA VAL A 172 4.65 1.51 4.28
C VAL A 172 5.08 1.23 2.83
N PHE A 173 4.99 -0.01 2.35
CA PHE A 173 5.37 -0.30 0.97
C PHE A 173 4.39 0.29 -0.03
N VAL A 174 3.10 0.36 0.32
CA VAL A 174 2.11 1.07 -0.49
C VAL A 174 2.44 2.56 -0.57
N ILE A 175 2.84 3.19 0.54
CA ILE A 175 3.26 4.59 0.58
C ILE A 175 4.54 4.80 -0.25
N VAL A 176 5.58 3.98 -0.05
CA VAL A 176 6.82 4.03 -0.84
C VAL A 176 6.52 3.83 -2.32
N THR A 177 5.64 2.89 -2.67
CA THR A 177 5.24 2.66 -4.06
C THR A 177 4.55 3.88 -4.65
N GLY A 178 3.70 4.56 -3.88
CA GLY A 178 3.05 5.82 -4.27
C GLY A 178 4.03 6.98 -4.46
N ASN A 179 5.10 7.02 -3.67
CA ASN A 179 6.09 8.08 -3.70
C ASN A 179 7.06 7.95 -4.88
N TRP A 180 7.42 6.75 -5.32
CA TRP A 180 8.48 6.54 -6.32
C TRP A 180 7.98 6.19 -7.74
N TRP A 181 6.72 5.77 -7.89
CA TRP A 181 6.14 5.34 -9.17
C TRP A 181 4.81 6.00 -9.47
N THR A 182 4.56 6.34 -10.73
CA THR A 182 3.31 6.98 -11.19
C THR A 182 2.10 6.05 -11.03
N ARG A 183 0.87 6.58 -10.91
CA ARG A 183 -0.35 5.75 -10.67
C ARG A 183 -0.47 4.52 -11.59
N PRO A 184 -0.22 4.61 -12.91
CA PRO A 184 -0.29 3.44 -13.80
C PRO A 184 0.81 2.40 -13.54
N GLU A 185 1.94 2.82 -12.97
CA GLU A 185 3.09 1.95 -12.68
C GLU A 185 2.94 1.19 -11.37
N GLN A 186 2.21 1.75 -10.40
CA GLN A 186 2.11 1.25 -9.02
C GLN A 186 1.60 -0.19 -8.95
N ALA A 187 0.50 -0.53 -9.66
CA ALA A 187 -0.12 -1.86 -9.58
C ALA A 187 0.85 -3.00 -9.95
N PHE A 188 1.65 -2.81 -11.01
CA PHE A 188 2.63 -3.80 -11.42
C PHE A 188 3.77 -3.95 -10.42
N ARG A 189 4.26 -2.85 -9.83
CA ARG A 189 5.34 -2.91 -8.83
C ARG A 189 4.85 -3.54 -7.53
N THR A 190 3.62 -3.23 -7.12
CA THR A 190 2.92 -3.89 -6.01
C THR A 190 2.88 -5.40 -6.21
N ALA A 191 2.44 -5.87 -7.38
CA ALA A 191 2.43 -7.29 -7.69
C ALA A 191 3.85 -7.90 -7.66
N PHE A 192 4.86 -7.16 -8.11
CA PHE A 192 6.24 -7.64 -8.17
C PHE A 192 6.86 -7.85 -6.78
N TRP A 193 6.72 -6.89 -5.86
CA TRP A 193 7.23 -7.09 -4.48
C TRP A 193 6.40 -8.10 -3.69
N LEU A 194 5.08 -8.21 -3.93
CA LEU A 194 4.25 -9.30 -3.39
C LEU A 194 4.71 -10.68 -3.89
N GLY A 195 5.17 -10.76 -5.14
CA GLY A 195 5.76 -11.94 -5.78
C GLY A 195 7.01 -12.48 -5.09
N GLY A 196 7.59 -11.74 -4.14
CA GLY A 196 8.61 -12.27 -3.23
C GLY A 196 8.11 -13.47 -2.39
N THR A 197 6.81 -13.54 -2.11
CA THR A 197 6.23 -14.62 -1.28
C THR A 197 6.46 -16.04 -1.84
N PRO A 198 6.06 -16.37 -3.08
CA PRO A 198 6.31 -17.70 -3.64
C PRO A 198 7.80 -18.02 -3.78
N ILE A 199 8.62 -17.01 -4.11
CA ILE A 199 10.08 -17.15 -4.18
C ILE A 199 10.64 -17.56 -2.81
N GLY A 200 10.24 -16.85 -1.76
CA GLY A 200 10.59 -17.16 -0.38
C GLY A 200 10.19 -18.58 0.00
N ASN A 201 8.94 -18.98 -0.25
CA ASN A 201 8.48 -20.34 0.08
C ASN A 201 9.26 -21.44 -0.68
N PHE A 202 9.59 -21.20 -1.95
CA PHE A 202 10.34 -22.15 -2.77
C PHE A 202 11.76 -22.37 -2.20
N PHE A 203 12.52 -21.29 -1.99
CA PHE A 203 13.87 -21.38 -1.42
C PHE A 203 13.85 -21.81 0.05
N GLY A 204 12.86 -21.35 0.81
CA GLY A 204 12.64 -21.70 2.21
C GLY A 204 12.44 -23.20 2.41
N GLY A 205 11.67 -23.85 1.53
CA GLY A 205 11.49 -25.31 1.55
C GLY A 205 12.79 -26.08 1.29
N ILE A 206 13.59 -25.65 0.31
CA ILE A 206 14.88 -26.28 -0.02
C ILE A 206 15.88 -26.11 1.13
N ILE A 207 16.03 -24.88 1.63
CA ILE A 207 16.90 -24.58 2.78
C ILE A 207 16.43 -25.39 3.99
N SER A 208 15.11 -25.49 4.20
CA SER A 208 14.54 -26.24 5.30
C SER A 208 14.85 -27.73 5.26
N TYR A 209 14.79 -28.34 4.07
CA TYR A 209 15.23 -29.71 3.86
C TYR A 209 16.72 -29.89 4.19
N GLY A 210 17.56 -28.96 3.75
CA GLY A 210 19.00 -28.97 4.06
C GLY A 210 19.29 -28.86 5.56
N LEU A 211 18.69 -27.89 6.26
CA LEU A 211 18.86 -27.71 7.71
C LEU A 211 18.27 -28.88 8.51
N GLY A 212 17.19 -29.48 8.02
CA GLY A 212 16.57 -30.65 8.63
C GLY A 212 17.44 -31.91 8.62
N SER A 213 18.40 -32.00 7.68
CA SER A 213 19.35 -33.12 7.59
C SER A 213 20.49 -33.07 8.62
N ILE A 214 20.61 -31.97 9.37
CA ILE A 214 21.66 -31.79 10.38
C ILE A 214 21.34 -32.68 11.59
N GLN A 215 22.00 -33.83 11.64
CA GLN A 215 22.00 -34.74 12.78
C GLN A 215 23.26 -34.51 13.65
N ASN A 216 23.16 -34.67 14.97
CA ASN A 216 24.26 -34.50 15.95
C ASN A 216 24.71 -33.06 16.25
N SER A 217 23.79 -32.09 16.29
CA SER A 217 24.07 -30.76 16.84
C SER A 217 23.78 -30.70 18.34
N PRO A 218 24.58 -29.97 19.15
CA PRO A 218 24.24 -29.68 20.55
C PRO A 218 22.97 -28.81 20.69
N ILE A 219 22.50 -28.22 19.60
CA ILE A 219 21.30 -27.38 19.54
C ILE A 219 20.18 -28.15 18.84
N SER A 220 18.97 -28.14 19.41
CA SER A 220 17.79 -28.76 18.78
C SER A 220 17.55 -28.20 17.38
N THR A 221 17.27 -29.09 16.41
CA THR A 221 17.13 -28.74 14.98
C THR A 221 16.16 -27.59 14.75
N TRP A 222 15.02 -27.54 15.46
CA TRP A 222 14.04 -26.45 15.34
C TRP A 222 14.62 -25.05 15.68
N LYS A 223 15.59 -24.94 16.60
CA LYS A 223 16.25 -23.67 16.93
C LYS A 223 17.24 -23.24 15.84
N ILE A 224 17.82 -24.20 15.12
CA ILE A 224 18.74 -23.93 13.99
C ILE A 224 18.01 -23.15 12.90
N PHE A 225 16.73 -23.47 12.64
CA PHE A 225 15.90 -22.70 11.71
C PHE A 225 15.81 -21.23 12.10
N PHE A 226 15.48 -20.93 13.36
CA PHE A 226 15.38 -19.55 13.85
C PHE A 226 16.71 -18.81 13.78
N LEU A 227 17.82 -19.47 14.11
CA LEU A 227 19.15 -18.86 14.02
C LEU A 227 19.55 -18.58 12.56
N PHE A 228 19.35 -19.53 11.66
CA PHE A 228 19.75 -19.40 10.26
C PHE A 228 18.94 -18.31 9.55
N PHE A 229 17.62 -18.42 9.54
CA PHE A 229 16.76 -17.44 8.87
C PHE A 229 16.83 -16.07 9.54
N GLY A 230 16.87 -16.01 10.88
CA GLY A 230 17.06 -14.75 11.61
C GLY A 230 18.39 -14.07 11.27
N SER A 231 19.48 -14.83 11.10
CA SER A 231 20.77 -14.26 10.68
C SER A 231 20.76 -13.75 9.24
N LEU A 232 20.06 -14.45 8.35
CA LEU A 232 19.93 -14.04 6.94
C LEU A 232 19.11 -12.75 6.82
N SER A 233 18.00 -12.65 7.56
CA SER A 233 17.20 -11.43 7.70
C SER A 233 18.01 -10.28 8.31
N PHE A 234 18.87 -10.57 9.31
CA PHE A 234 19.73 -9.57 9.94
C PHE A 234 20.78 -9.00 8.98
N VAL A 235 21.44 -9.85 8.19
CA VAL A 235 22.38 -9.40 7.15
C VAL A 235 21.66 -8.55 6.11
N PHE A 236 20.45 -8.95 5.72
CA PHE A 236 19.64 -8.17 4.80
C PHE A 236 19.21 -6.81 5.39
N ALA A 237 18.96 -6.73 6.70
CA ALA A 237 18.69 -5.46 7.39
C ALA A 237 19.84 -4.45 7.24
N ILE A 238 21.09 -4.94 7.28
CA ILE A 238 22.28 -4.10 7.06
C ILE A 238 22.31 -3.58 5.62
N VAL A 239 22.00 -4.44 4.64
CA VAL A 239 21.89 -4.04 3.23
C VAL A 239 20.83 -2.96 3.07
N LEU A 240 19.64 -3.12 3.66
CA LEU A 240 18.60 -2.09 3.64
C LEU A 240 19.08 -0.77 4.26
N ALA A 241 19.76 -0.82 5.40
CA ALA A 241 20.25 0.39 6.06
C ALA A 241 21.26 1.17 5.20
N CYS A 242 22.03 0.48 4.35
CA CYS A 242 23.00 1.10 3.45
C CYS A 242 22.39 1.64 2.16
N PHE A 243 21.41 0.93 1.58
CA PHE A 243 20.92 1.20 0.21
C PHE A 243 19.53 1.82 0.14
N MET A 244 18.68 1.66 1.15
CA MET A 244 17.30 2.17 1.14
C MET A 244 17.28 3.70 1.26
N PRO A 245 16.81 4.44 0.24
CA PRO A 245 16.71 5.90 0.33
C PRO A 245 15.51 6.32 1.17
N ASP A 246 15.65 7.43 1.90
CA ASP A 246 14.54 8.00 2.67
C ASP A 246 13.55 8.81 1.82
N ASN A 247 14.06 9.53 0.82
CA ASN A 247 13.31 10.39 -0.10
C ASN A 247 14.10 10.60 -1.41
N HIS A 248 13.49 11.23 -2.41
CA HIS A 248 14.13 11.53 -3.70
C HIS A 248 15.42 12.36 -3.55
N SER A 249 15.46 13.32 -2.62
CA SER A 249 16.60 14.22 -2.42
C SER A 249 17.82 13.51 -1.79
N ASN A 250 17.58 12.56 -0.89
CA ASN A 250 18.58 11.75 -0.18
C ASN A 250 19.00 10.49 -0.98
N ALA A 251 18.48 10.30 -2.19
CA ALA A 251 18.85 9.18 -3.05
C ALA A 251 20.30 9.34 -3.54
N ARG A 252 21.25 8.73 -2.83
CA ARG A 252 22.71 8.83 -3.12
C ARG A 252 23.10 8.32 -4.51
N TRP A 253 22.27 7.45 -5.09
CA TRP A 253 22.49 6.82 -6.39
C TRP A 253 21.87 7.60 -7.56
N LEU A 254 21.06 8.64 -7.30
CA LEU A 254 20.54 9.55 -8.32
C LEU A 254 21.44 10.80 -8.43
N THR A 255 21.73 11.21 -9.66
CA THR A 255 22.31 12.54 -9.94
C THR A 255 21.28 13.64 -9.73
N GLU A 256 21.70 14.89 -9.51
CA GLU A 256 20.77 16.01 -9.28
C GLU A 256 19.72 16.15 -10.40
N ARG A 257 20.13 16.00 -11.67
CA ARG A 257 19.21 15.99 -12.81
C ARG A 257 18.21 14.82 -12.75
N GLU A 258 18.66 13.62 -12.38
CA GLU A 258 17.76 12.47 -12.25
C GLU A 258 16.80 12.62 -11.07
N LYS A 259 17.20 13.31 -9.99
CA LYS A 259 16.33 13.62 -8.85
C LYS A 259 15.20 14.55 -9.26
N GLU A 260 15.49 15.61 -10.01
CA GLU A 260 14.47 16.52 -10.56
C GLU A 260 13.46 15.78 -11.43
N VAL A 261 13.94 14.91 -12.33
CA VAL A 261 13.06 14.09 -13.18
C VAL A 261 12.22 13.13 -12.34
N ALA A 262 12.81 12.49 -11.32
CA ALA A 262 12.09 11.58 -10.43
C ALA A 262 10.95 12.29 -9.68
N ILE A 263 11.23 13.48 -9.12
CA ILE A 263 10.23 14.30 -8.40
C ILE A 263 9.11 14.74 -9.34
N ASN A 264 9.45 15.26 -10.53
CA ASN A 264 8.44 15.74 -11.47
C ASN A 264 7.55 14.60 -12.00
N ARG A 265 8.09 13.40 -12.22
CA ARG A 265 7.31 12.24 -12.67
C ARG A 265 6.19 11.86 -11.69
N VAL A 266 6.45 11.91 -10.40
CA VAL A 266 5.49 11.52 -9.35
C VAL A 266 4.68 12.70 -8.82
N ARG A 267 4.91 13.91 -9.34
CA ARG A 267 4.21 15.14 -8.91
C ARG A 267 2.70 15.02 -9.11
N GLU A 268 2.24 14.35 -10.16
CA GLU A 268 0.82 14.03 -10.40
C GLU A 268 0.21 13.08 -9.34
N ASN A 269 1.04 12.28 -8.67
CA ASN A 269 0.60 11.43 -7.57
C ASN A 269 0.49 12.21 -6.26
N GLN A 270 1.35 13.23 -6.08
CA GLN A 270 1.39 14.03 -4.88
C GLN A 270 0.24 15.02 -4.90
N THR A 271 -0.87 14.67 -4.24
CA THR A 271 -1.76 15.71 -3.73
C THR A 271 -0.90 16.61 -2.85
N VAL A 272 -0.83 17.90 -3.18
CA VAL A 272 -0.04 18.88 -2.43
C VAL A 272 -0.68 19.00 -1.04
N SER A 273 -0.25 18.12 -0.14
CA SER A 273 -0.54 18.17 1.28
C SER A 273 0.73 18.68 1.93
N THR A 274 0.79 19.99 2.11
CA THR A 274 1.83 20.67 2.89
C THR A 274 1.75 20.29 4.38
N ASP A 275 0.68 19.61 4.80
CA ASP A 275 0.45 19.21 6.17
C ASP A 275 0.92 17.78 6.43
N ASN A 276 2.07 17.62 7.09
CA ASN A 276 2.54 16.34 7.66
C ASN A 276 1.71 15.90 8.89
N GLN A 277 0.46 16.37 9.00
CA GLN A 277 -0.43 16.18 10.14
C GLN A 277 -1.40 15.03 9.87
N TRP A 278 -1.55 14.14 10.85
CA TRP A 278 -2.53 13.04 10.78
C TRP A 278 -3.96 13.59 10.91
N LYS A 279 -4.78 13.40 9.87
CA LYS A 279 -6.16 13.93 9.83
C LYS A 279 -7.16 12.92 10.38
N TRP A 280 -7.54 13.08 11.65
CA TRP A 280 -8.57 12.26 12.29
C TRP A 280 -9.92 12.20 11.56
N PRO A 281 -10.42 13.27 10.92
CA PRO A 281 -11.65 13.19 10.12
C PRO A 281 -11.53 12.16 8.99
N GLN A 282 -10.40 12.16 8.26
CA GLN A 282 -10.14 11.21 7.18
C GLN A 282 -10.00 9.76 7.69
N PHE A 283 -9.47 9.58 8.91
CA PHE A 283 -9.41 8.27 9.57
C PHE A 283 -10.82 7.71 9.84
N TRP A 284 -11.69 8.52 10.44
CA TRP A 284 -13.08 8.10 10.70
C TRP A 284 -13.89 7.92 9.42
N GLU A 285 -13.59 8.70 8.39
CA GLU A 285 -14.17 8.52 7.06
C GLU A 285 -13.75 7.16 6.47
N ALA A 286 -12.45 6.82 6.51
CA ALA A 286 -11.95 5.53 6.02
C ALA A 286 -12.63 4.33 6.70
N LEU A 287 -12.90 4.43 8.00
CA LEU A 287 -13.58 3.38 8.77
C LEU A 287 -15.07 3.21 8.41
N LYS A 288 -15.74 4.30 8.04
CA LYS A 288 -17.17 4.29 7.68
C LYS A 288 -17.40 4.10 6.18
N ASP A 289 -16.35 4.12 5.38
CA ASP A 289 -16.41 4.00 3.94
C ASP A 289 -16.86 2.57 3.53
N PRO A 290 -17.98 2.42 2.81
CA PRO A 290 -18.45 1.13 2.31
C PRO A 290 -17.39 0.38 1.48
N GLN A 291 -16.56 1.12 0.73
CA GLN A 291 -15.48 0.55 -0.06
C GLN A 291 -14.44 -0.15 0.81
N THR A 292 -14.09 0.44 1.95
CA THR A 292 -13.12 -0.15 2.89
C THR A 292 -13.68 -1.43 3.48
N ALA A 293 -14.99 -1.49 3.76
CA ALA A 293 -15.64 -2.70 4.23
C ALA A 293 -15.62 -3.82 3.17
N PHE A 294 -15.92 -3.51 1.90
CA PHE A 294 -15.84 -4.48 0.81
C PHE A 294 -14.42 -5.05 0.66
N PHE A 295 -13.40 -4.19 0.72
CA PHE A 295 -12.02 -4.64 0.67
C PHE A 295 -11.60 -5.44 1.91
N PHE A 296 -12.05 -5.08 3.11
CA PHE A 296 -11.77 -5.85 4.32
C PHE A 296 -12.29 -7.28 4.22
N ILE A 297 -13.54 -7.46 3.78
CA ILE A 297 -14.18 -8.78 3.65
C ILE A 297 -13.49 -9.63 2.59
N THR A 298 -13.07 -9.03 1.48
CA THR A 298 -12.42 -9.76 0.38
C THR A 298 -10.93 -10.04 0.64
N ALA A 299 -10.26 -9.21 1.45
CA ALA A 299 -8.85 -9.34 1.80
C ALA A 299 -8.52 -10.53 2.72
N VAL A 300 -9.52 -11.25 3.25
CA VAL A 300 -9.32 -12.47 4.04
C VAL A 300 -8.58 -13.58 3.28
N HIS A 301 -8.51 -13.49 1.94
CA HIS A 301 -7.80 -14.42 1.08
C HIS A 301 -6.67 -13.73 0.30
N THR A 302 -5.48 -14.34 0.29
CA THR A 302 -4.24 -13.76 -0.28
C THR A 302 -4.36 -13.32 -1.74
N MET A 303 -5.06 -14.09 -2.60
CA MET A 303 -5.24 -13.72 -4.00
C MET A 303 -6.08 -12.45 -4.17
N SER A 304 -7.18 -12.32 -3.42
CA SER A 304 -8.02 -11.13 -3.50
C SER A 304 -7.33 -9.94 -2.85
N PHE A 305 -6.64 -10.14 -1.72
CA PHE A 305 -5.84 -9.10 -1.08
C PHE A 305 -4.89 -8.41 -2.08
N THR A 306 -4.18 -9.19 -2.89
CA THR A 306 -3.24 -8.66 -3.89
C THR A 306 -3.94 -7.73 -4.89
N LEU A 307 -5.07 -8.16 -5.46
CA LEU A 307 -5.84 -7.35 -6.41
C LEU A 307 -6.46 -6.11 -5.74
N SER A 308 -6.97 -6.26 -4.52
CA SER A 308 -7.54 -5.16 -3.74
C SER A 308 -6.52 -4.04 -3.53
N THR A 309 -5.28 -4.36 -3.13
CA THR A 309 -4.22 -3.34 -2.94
C THR A 309 -3.90 -2.54 -4.21
N GLY A 310 -4.04 -3.15 -5.39
CA GLY A 310 -3.89 -2.45 -6.67
C GLY A 310 -5.01 -1.44 -6.93
N LEU A 311 -6.26 -1.86 -6.75
CA LEU A 311 -7.44 -1.00 -6.94
C LEU A 311 -7.52 0.16 -5.93
N MET A 312 -6.96 -0.03 -4.74
CA MET A 312 -6.88 1.05 -3.75
C MET A 312 -6.09 2.26 -4.23
N ALA A 313 -5.06 2.03 -5.04
CA ALA A 313 -4.18 3.10 -5.48
C ALA A 313 -4.93 4.15 -6.29
N SER A 314 -5.94 3.71 -7.07
CA SER A 314 -6.80 4.53 -7.91
C SER A 314 -8.11 4.95 -7.25
N ASN A 315 -8.64 4.15 -6.31
CA ASN A 315 -9.99 4.34 -5.76
C ASN A 315 -10.04 5.00 -4.37
N TYR A 316 -8.91 5.43 -3.81
CA TYR A 316 -8.87 6.29 -2.62
C TYR A 316 -8.17 7.60 -2.91
N ALA A 317 -8.75 8.71 -2.45
CA ALA A 317 -8.11 10.01 -2.41
C ALA A 317 -7.95 10.48 -0.96
N GLY A 318 -6.94 11.34 -0.72
CA GLY A 318 -6.55 11.78 0.61
C GLY A 318 -5.49 10.88 1.24
N ASN A 319 -4.42 11.50 1.72
CA ASN A 319 -3.26 10.76 2.22
C ASN A 319 -3.56 9.94 3.48
N THR A 320 -4.26 10.53 4.46
CA THR A 320 -4.59 9.83 5.72
C THR A 320 -5.67 8.76 5.48
N LYS A 321 -6.66 9.04 4.61
CA LYS A 321 -7.71 8.05 4.26
C LYS A 321 -7.10 6.83 3.58
N LYS A 322 -6.26 7.01 2.56
CA LYS A 322 -5.59 5.92 1.82
C LYS A 322 -4.77 5.02 2.74
N SER A 323 -3.99 5.63 3.63
CA SER A 323 -3.15 4.90 4.59
C SER A 323 -3.96 4.12 5.63
N THR A 324 -5.02 4.74 6.16
CA THR A 324 -5.95 4.09 7.07
C THR A 324 -6.64 2.91 6.41
N ALA A 325 -7.15 3.10 5.19
CA ALA A 325 -7.77 2.03 4.40
C ALA A 325 -6.79 0.87 4.16
N SER A 326 -5.51 1.17 3.86
CA SER A 326 -4.50 0.12 3.68
C SER A 326 -4.29 -0.65 4.98
N GLY A 327 -4.15 0.04 6.11
CA GLY A 327 -4.05 -0.59 7.43
C GLY A 327 -5.22 -1.52 7.75
N ILE A 328 -6.46 -1.11 7.43
CA ILE A 328 -7.68 -1.91 7.63
C ILE A 328 -7.67 -3.18 6.76
N ILE A 329 -7.22 -3.10 5.52
CA ILE A 329 -7.17 -4.26 4.62
C ILE A 329 -6.13 -5.28 5.08
N PHE A 330 -4.97 -4.81 5.53
CA PHE A 330 -3.97 -5.66 6.18
C PHE A 330 -4.51 -6.28 7.48
N ALA A 331 -5.35 -5.56 8.23
CA ALA A 331 -6.06 -6.11 9.38
C ALA A 331 -7.06 -7.21 8.97
N GLY A 332 -7.76 -7.06 7.84
CA GLY A 332 -8.66 -8.08 7.28
C GLY A 332 -7.93 -9.36 6.88
N TRP A 333 -6.77 -9.21 6.23
CA TRP A 333 -5.88 -10.34 5.92
C TRP A 333 -5.40 -11.05 7.19
N ALA A 334 -4.95 -10.29 8.20
CA ALA A 334 -4.54 -10.83 9.50
C ALA A 334 -5.70 -11.55 10.22
N ALA A 335 -6.91 -10.99 10.17
CA ALA A 335 -8.12 -11.60 10.76
C ALA A 335 -8.46 -12.94 10.09
N GLY A 336 -8.35 -13.03 8.76
CA GLY A 336 -8.51 -14.29 8.02
C GLY A 336 -7.54 -15.38 8.48
N LEU A 337 -6.27 -15.01 8.70
CA LEU A 337 -5.24 -15.94 9.17
C LEU A 337 -5.38 -16.34 10.64
N ILE A 338 -5.98 -15.50 11.48
CA ILE A 338 -6.34 -15.84 12.85
C ILE A 338 -7.53 -16.81 12.87
N ALA A 339 -8.56 -16.54 12.06
CA ALA A 339 -9.80 -17.32 12.05
C ALA A 339 -9.63 -18.69 11.39
N GLY A 340 -8.89 -18.77 10.28
CA GLY A 340 -8.77 -19.98 9.47
C GLY A 340 -8.43 -21.26 10.25
N PRO A 341 -7.32 -21.31 11.01
CA PRO A 341 -6.93 -22.49 11.79
C PRO A 341 -7.95 -22.91 12.85
N GLN A 342 -8.79 -22.00 13.33
CA GLN A 342 -9.76 -22.29 14.40
C GLN A 342 -10.91 -23.18 13.94
N PHE A 343 -11.13 -23.29 12.62
CA PHE A 343 -12.16 -24.18 12.06
C PHE A 343 -11.70 -25.65 11.94
N PHE A 344 -10.41 -25.93 12.13
CA PHE A 344 -9.85 -27.28 12.12
C PHE A 344 -9.96 -27.91 13.52
N LEU A 345 -11.14 -28.42 13.83
CA LEU A 345 -11.42 -29.05 15.12
C LEU A 345 -10.91 -30.50 15.15
N GLU A 346 -10.21 -30.88 16.22
CA GLU A 346 -9.73 -32.26 16.43
C GLU A 346 -10.88 -33.28 16.46
N SER A 347 -12.06 -32.88 16.94
CA SER A 347 -13.26 -33.72 16.98
C SER A 347 -13.80 -34.13 15.61
N GLN A 348 -13.39 -33.44 14.54
CA GLN A 348 -13.83 -33.71 13.17
C GLN A 348 -12.75 -34.39 12.33
N ALA A 349 -11.62 -34.77 12.93
CA ALA A 349 -10.57 -35.52 12.25
C ALA A 349 -11.11 -36.89 11.76
N PRO A 350 -10.71 -37.36 10.56
CA PRO A 350 -9.75 -36.76 9.62
C PRO A 350 -10.39 -35.87 8.53
N VAL A 351 -11.72 -35.73 8.51
CA VAL A 351 -12.45 -35.11 7.38
C VAL A 351 -12.52 -33.58 7.50
N TYR A 352 -12.59 -33.05 8.72
CA TYR A 352 -12.66 -31.62 9.02
C TYR A 352 -13.78 -30.87 8.26
N GLU A 353 -15.01 -31.42 8.29
CA GLU A 353 -16.13 -30.89 7.50
C GLU A 353 -16.41 -29.39 7.72
N LEU A 354 -16.29 -28.90 8.95
CA LEU A 354 -16.52 -27.47 9.26
C LEU A 354 -15.52 -26.59 8.51
N ALA A 355 -14.24 -26.96 8.51
CA ALA A 355 -13.19 -26.20 7.83
C ALA A 355 -13.47 -26.07 6.33
N PHE A 356 -13.85 -27.18 5.67
CA PHE A 356 -14.17 -27.15 4.24
C PHE A 356 -15.45 -26.38 3.92
N ARG A 357 -16.51 -26.50 4.75
CA ARG A 357 -17.74 -25.70 4.59
C ARG A 357 -17.47 -24.20 4.73
N MET A 358 -16.65 -23.81 5.72
CA MET A 358 -16.25 -22.41 5.91
C MET A 358 -15.40 -21.91 4.76
N LEU A 359 -14.46 -22.72 4.24
CA LEU A 359 -13.64 -22.38 3.08
C LEU A 359 -14.49 -22.13 1.83
N MET A 360 -15.49 -22.99 1.56
CA MET A 360 -16.44 -22.78 0.47
C MET A 360 -17.26 -21.50 0.65
N GLY A 361 -17.68 -21.19 1.87
CA GLY A 361 -18.35 -19.94 2.21
C GLY A 361 -17.48 -18.71 1.92
N CYS A 362 -16.19 -18.76 2.29
CA CYS A 362 -15.23 -17.69 1.97
C CYS A 362 -15.09 -17.50 0.46
N TYR A 363 -14.97 -18.58 -0.32
CA TYR A 363 -14.90 -18.46 -1.79
C TYR A 363 -16.18 -17.89 -2.40
N ALA A 364 -17.36 -18.24 -1.87
CA ALA A 364 -18.62 -17.64 -2.32
C ALA A 364 -18.66 -16.13 -2.04
N LEU A 365 -18.23 -15.70 -0.85
CA LEU A 365 -18.11 -14.28 -0.51
C LEU A 365 -17.12 -13.54 -1.42
N MET A 366 -16.01 -14.18 -1.80
CA MET A 366 -15.04 -13.61 -2.74
C MET A 366 -15.60 -13.39 -4.15
N ILE A 367 -16.70 -14.05 -4.53
CA ILE A 367 -17.38 -13.80 -5.81
C ILE A 367 -18.45 -12.72 -5.63
N ILE A 368 -19.27 -12.84 -4.59
CA ILE A 368 -20.44 -11.97 -4.37
C ILE A 368 -19.99 -10.55 -4.03
N VAL A 369 -19.01 -10.38 -3.14
CA VAL A 369 -18.62 -9.06 -2.62
C VAL A 369 -18.01 -8.16 -3.71
N PRO A 370 -17.09 -8.63 -4.58
CA PRO A 370 -16.61 -7.80 -5.69
C PRO A 370 -17.70 -7.41 -6.69
N ILE A 371 -18.70 -8.27 -6.94
CA ILE A 371 -19.85 -7.92 -7.78
C ILE A 371 -20.63 -6.78 -7.14
N LEU A 372 -20.91 -6.87 -5.83
CA LEU A 372 -21.59 -5.80 -5.10
C LEU A 372 -20.78 -4.50 -5.09
N GLN A 373 -19.46 -4.60 -4.91
CA GLN A 373 -18.54 -3.46 -4.95
C GLN A 373 -18.54 -2.80 -6.34
N TYR A 374 -18.50 -3.57 -7.42
CA TYR A 374 -18.59 -3.07 -8.79
C TYR A 374 -19.93 -2.37 -9.06
N LEU A 375 -21.05 -2.97 -8.64
CA LEU A 375 -22.38 -2.36 -8.77
C LEU A 375 -22.47 -1.05 -7.98
N TRP A 376 -21.88 -1.02 -6.78
CA TRP A 376 -21.80 0.18 -5.95
C TRP A 376 -20.99 1.29 -6.62
N TYR A 377 -19.80 0.98 -7.16
CA TYR A 377 -19.00 1.96 -7.90
C TYR A 377 -19.74 2.51 -9.12
N ARG A 378 -20.43 1.66 -9.88
CA ARG A 378 -21.25 2.12 -11.02
C ARG A 378 -22.39 3.03 -10.58
N TYR A 379 -23.07 2.68 -9.50
CA TYR A 379 -24.14 3.50 -8.94
C TYR A 379 -23.61 4.86 -8.50
N GLU A 380 -22.52 4.88 -7.74
CA GLU A 380 -21.96 6.11 -7.19
C GLU A 380 -21.34 7.01 -8.26
N ASN A 381 -20.64 6.45 -9.26
CA ASN A 381 -20.17 7.23 -10.41
C ASN A 381 -21.35 7.85 -11.18
N LYS A 382 -22.42 7.08 -11.45
CA LYS A 382 -23.62 7.60 -12.13
C LYS A 382 -24.32 8.69 -11.32
N ARG A 383 -24.36 8.56 -9.99
CA ARG A 383 -24.90 9.58 -9.08
C ARG A 383 -24.10 10.88 -9.15
N ARG A 384 -22.76 10.78 -9.14
CA ARG A 384 -21.85 11.94 -9.25
C ARG A 384 -21.96 12.64 -10.60
N ASP A 385 -22.05 11.88 -11.69
CA ASP A 385 -22.24 12.42 -13.04
C ASP A 385 -23.57 13.19 -13.14
N TYR A 386 -24.66 12.64 -12.59
CA TYR A 386 -25.93 13.33 -12.51
C TYR A 386 -25.84 14.64 -11.70
N GLN A 387 -25.19 14.61 -10.53
CA GLN A 387 -25.05 15.80 -9.69
C GLN A 387 -24.27 16.93 -10.37
N LEU A 388 -23.20 16.62 -11.12
CA LEU A 388 -22.45 17.62 -11.88
C LEU A 388 -23.25 18.26 -13.00
N THR A 389 -24.08 17.46 -13.71
CA THR A 389 -24.97 18.02 -14.74
C THR A 389 -25.99 19.00 -14.16
N VAL A 390 -26.34 18.84 -12.88
CA VAL A 390 -27.31 19.68 -12.18
C VAL A 390 -26.66 20.94 -11.57
N THR A 391 -25.42 20.86 -11.08
CA THR A 391 -24.75 22.00 -10.42
C THR A 391 -24.11 22.99 -11.40
N GLY A 392 -23.78 22.57 -12.64
CA GLY A 392 -23.30 23.49 -13.69
C GLY A 392 -21.98 24.21 -13.36
N GLU A 393 -21.13 23.63 -12.50
CA GLU A 393 -19.89 24.24 -12.04
C GLU A 393 -18.84 24.37 -13.15
N GLU A 394 -18.17 25.53 -13.22
CA GLU A 394 -17.15 25.83 -14.23
C GLU A 394 -15.87 25.02 -14.03
N ALA A 395 -15.26 24.59 -15.15
CA ALA A 395 -14.03 23.77 -15.18
C ALA A 395 -12.85 24.37 -14.38
N ALA A 396 -12.80 25.68 -14.20
CA ALA A 396 -11.74 26.37 -13.46
C ALA A 396 -11.82 26.15 -11.93
N GLN A 397 -13.02 26.11 -11.34
CA GLN A 397 -13.20 25.80 -9.92
C GLN A 397 -12.89 24.32 -9.63
N ILE A 398 -13.27 23.45 -10.57
CA ILE A 398 -13.00 22.01 -10.55
C ILE A 398 -11.48 21.73 -10.56
N ALA A 399 -10.72 22.45 -11.39
CA ALA A 399 -9.26 22.34 -11.47
C ALA A 399 -8.56 22.84 -10.18
N MET A 400 -9.06 23.90 -9.54
CA MET A 400 -8.51 24.37 -8.26
C MET A 400 -8.71 23.37 -7.11
N MET A 401 -9.79 22.59 -7.11
CA MET A 401 -10.02 21.55 -6.10
C MET A 401 -9.12 20.33 -6.26
N GLU A 402 -8.58 20.10 -7.46
CA GLU A 402 -7.75 18.93 -7.81
C GLU A 402 -6.45 18.85 -7.00
N PHE A 403 -5.92 20.00 -6.58
CA PHE A 403 -4.63 20.11 -5.88
C PHE A 403 -4.74 20.14 -4.34
N SER A 404 -5.94 20.07 -3.75
CA SER A 404 -6.15 20.12 -2.28
C SER A 404 -6.29 18.73 -1.63
N ASP A 405 -5.61 18.41 -0.52
CA ASP A 405 -5.66 17.09 0.16
C ASP A 405 -7.03 16.76 0.83
N LYS A 406 -8.02 16.60 -0.04
CA LYS A 406 -9.42 16.24 0.19
C LYS A 406 -9.63 14.75 -0.11
N THR A 407 -10.57 14.13 0.59
CA THR A 407 -10.93 12.72 0.38
C THR A 407 -11.75 12.52 -0.90
N ASP A 408 -11.95 11.27 -1.32
CA ASP A 408 -12.78 10.92 -2.49
C ASP A 408 -14.27 11.27 -2.32
N PHE A 409 -14.77 11.42 -1.09
CA PHE A 409 -16.10 11.96 -0.80
C PHE A 409 -16.14 13.48 -0.90
N GLU A 410 -15.09 14.16 -0.45
CA GLU A 410 -14.95 15.62 -0.58
C GLU A 410 -14.66 16.05 -2.03
N ARG A 411 -14.01 15.18 -2.82
CA ARG A 411 -13.67 15.38 -4.25
C ARG A 411 -14.71 14.77 -5.19
N TRP A 412 -15.99 14.70 -4.80
CA TRP A 412 -17.02 14.02 -5.61
C TRP A 412 -17.18 14.60 -7.03
N GLN A 413 -16.82 15.87 -7.23
CA GLN A 413 -16.87 16.56 -8.53
C GLN A 413 -15.83 16.01 -9.53
N THR A 414 -14.56 15.88 -9.12
CA THR A 414 -13.46 15.43 -10.00
C THR A 414 -13.20 13.93 -9.93
N PHE A 415 -13.47 13.31 -8.77
CA PHE A 415 -13.07 11.93 -8.51
C PHE A 415 -14.10 10.93 -9.04
N ARG A 416 -13.61 9.94 -9.79
CA ARG A 416 -14.38 8.77 -10.23
C ARG A 416 -13.69 7.49 -9.80
N TYR A 417 -14.48 6.54 -9.34
CA TYR A 417 -13.98 5.21 -9.04
C TYR A 417 -13.63 4.50 -10.34
N THR A 418 -12.43 3.92 -10.36
CA THR A 418 -12.00 3.02 -11.42
C THR A 418 -12.72 1.69 -11.25
N LEU A 419 -13.35 1.22 -12.33
CA LEU A 419 -14.17 0.01 -12.37
C LEU A 419 -13.35 -1.25 -12.60
#